data_AF-A0A3Q0CZL3-F1
#
_entry.id   AF-A0A3Q0CZL3-F1
#
_cell.length_a   1.000
_cell.length_b   1.000
_cell.length_c   1.000
_cell.angle_alpha   90.00
_cell.angle_beta   90.00
_cell.angle_gamma   90.00
#
_symmetry.space_group_name_H-M   'P 1'
#
loop_
_entity.id
_entity.type
_entity.pdbx_description
1 polymer ?
#
loop_
_entity_poly.entity_id
_entity_poly.type
_entity_poly.pdbx_seq_one_letter_code
_entity_poly.pdbx_strand_id
1 'polypeptide(L)'
;MEERGSPDGDPARSQEQGPEGPETPIQVVLRVRPMSATELRRGEQSVLRCSGTRTLQVSPPGGGPDMAFRFGAVLDGACTQEDVFRVCGVKRLGELALRGFSCTVFTFGQTGSGKTYTLTGPPPQGEGVPVPPSLAGIMQRTFAWLLDRVQHLGVPVTLRASYVEIYNEQVRDLLGLGTPRPLPVRWNKARGFYVEQLRVVEFGSLEALMELLQMGLSRRQSSSHTLNQASSRSHALLTLYVSRPTPQQVPPVDPGEAPVGGKLCFVDLAGSEKVAATGSRGQLMLEANSINRSLLALGHCISLLLDPQRRQSHIPFRDSKLTKLLADSLGGRGVTLMVACVSPSAQCLPETLSTLRYASRAQRVTTRPQGPKSPGVKPPQQAEAELLQLQEENRHLRFQLDQMQSKAPGLHGAREAWAQRSLYGMLQEFMLENERLRKEMRQLRSSRDLARAEEHVLAQQVHELERAPPACAPAPQAQLLPAMLCHPSAHASTSVLCVECPWPTGPAHGGRAMCHSRP
;
A
#
# COMPACT_ATOMS: atom_id res chain seq x y z
N MET A 1 -33.19 13.67 27.14
CA MET A 1 -31.92 14.25 27.61
C MET A 1 -30.94 13.10 27.61
N GLU A 2 -30.46 12.76 26.41
CA GLU A 2 -29.55 11.64 26.16
C GLU A 2 -28.17 12.24 25.88
N GLU A 3 -27.20 11.91 26.73
CA GLU A 3 -25.79 12.23 26.49
C GLU A 3 -25.23 11.27 25.44
N ARG A 4 -24.75 11.87 24.35
CA ARG A 4 -24.08 11.20 23.24
C ARG A 4 -22.69 10.74 23.68
N GLY A 5 -22.47 9.42 23.67
CA GLY A 5 -21.13 8.84 23.62
C GLY A 5 -20.49 9.13 22.25
N SER A 6 -19.29 9.70 22.27
CA SER A 6 -18.53 10.13 21.10
C SER A 6 -17.87 8.94 20.36
N PRO A 7 -17.59 9.03 19.04
CA PRO A 7 -16.92 7.98 18.30
C PRO A 7 -15.40 8.01 18.56
N ASP A 8 -14.84 6.86 18.94
CA ASP A 8 -13.40 6.65 19.14
C ASP A 8 -12.58 7.05 17.91
N GLY A 9 -11.67 8.01 18.10
CA GLY A 9 -10.65 8.38 17.13
C GLY A 9 -9.49 7.39 17.11
N ASP A 10 -9.18 6.84 15.92
CA ASP A 10 -8.02 5.95 15.67
C ASP A 10 -6.70 6.77 15.80
N PRO A 11 -5.68 6.32 16.57
CA PRO A 11 -4.65 7.17 17.16
C PRO A 11 -3.42 7.35 16.26
N ALA A 12 -3.60 7.51 14.95
CA ALA A 12 -2.48 7.75 14.03
C ALA A 12 -1.80 9.12 14.25
N ARG A 13 -2.30 9.95 15.19
CA ARG A 13 -1.80 11.30 15.43
C ARG A 13 -1.68 11.78 16.88
N SER A 14 -1.93 10.94 17.89
CA SER A 14 -1.46 11.21 19.24
C SER A 14 0.05 10.91 19.32
N GLN A 15 0.84 11.67 18.56
CA GLN A 15 2.29 11.71 18.66
C GLN A 15 2.64 12.51 19.92
N GLU A 16 3.12 11.82 20.95
CA GLU A 16 4.01 12.44 21.93
C GLU A 16 5.20 13.01 21.17
N GLN A 17 5.32 14.34 21.20
CA GLN A 17 6.34 15.13 20.52
C GLN A 17 7.70 14.89 21.19
N GLY A 18 8.39 13.82 20.80
CA GLY A 18 9.85 13.77 20.84
C GLY A 18 10.44 14.67 19.74
N PRO A 19 11.73 15.06 19.81
CA PRO A 19 12.33 15.96 18.84
C PRO A 19 12.24 15.35 17.44
N GLU A 20 11.42 15.96 16.59
CA GLU A 20 11.11 15.45 15.25
C GLU A 20 12.34 15.61 14.34
N GLY A 21 12.82 14.51 13.75
CA GLY A 21 13.87 14.56 12.74
C GLY A 21 13.44 15.35 11.49
N PRO A 22 14.38 15.90 10.69
CA PRO A 22 14.06 16.72 9.54
C PRO A 22 13.25 15.96 8.49
N GLU A 23 12.25 16.62 7.91
CA GLU A 23 11.50 16.08 6.78
C GLU A 23 12.44 15.83 5.59
N THR A 24 12.33 14.64 5.01
CA THR A 24 13.15 14.21 3.87
C THR A 24 12.25 13.87 2.69
N PRO A 25 12.43 14.51 1.51
CA PRO A 25 11.64 14.17 0.33
C PRO A 25 12.02 12.79 -0.21
N ILE A 26 11.07 12.12 -0.86
CA ILE A 26 11.36 10.92 -1.65
C ILE A 26 12.35 11.28 -2.76
N GLN A 27 13.48 10.59 -2.80
CA GLN A 27 14.46 10.76 -3.87
C GLN A 27 13.94 10.07 -5.12
N VAL A 28 13.97 10.76 -6.26
CA VAL A 28 13.52 10.21 -7.54
C VAL A 28 14.65 10.28 -8.55
N VAL A 29 14.96 9.13 -9.15
CA VAL A 29 15.91 8.97 -10.24
C VAL A 29 15.15 8.43 -11.44
N LEU A 30 15.30 9.08 -12.58
CA LEU A 30 14.73 8.63 -13.84
C LEU A 30 15.75 7.80 -14.60
N ARG A 31 15.33 6.64 -15.14
CA ARG A 31 16.12 5.81 -16.03
C ARG A 31 15.37 5.62 -17.35
N VAL A 32 15.97 6.09 -18.44
CA VAL A 32 15.52 5.83 -19.81
C VAL A 32 16.28 4.61 -20.31
N ARG A 33 15.59 3.54 -20.72
CA ARG A 33 16.26 2.40 -21.35
C ARG A 33 16.65 2.73 -22.80
N PRO A 34 17.63 2.04 -23.42
CA PRO A 34 17.83 2.14 -24.85
C PRO A 34 16.60 1.66 -25.63
N MET A 35 16.48 2.10 -26.89
CA MET A 35 15.50 1.53 -27.84
C MET A 35 15.77 0.03 -28.01
N SER A 36 14.72 -0.77 -27.98
CA SER A 36 14.81 -2.21 -28.18
C SER A 36 14.99 -2.54 -29.66
N ALA A 37 15.56 -3.70 -29.96
CA ALA A 37 15.70 -4.17 -31.34
C ALA A 37 14.35 -4.25 -32.08
N THR A 38 13.26 -4.58 -31.36
CA THR A 38 11.90 -4.60 -31.91
C THR A 38 11.39 -3.20 -32.28
N GLU A 39 11.64 -2.20 -31.44
CA GLU A 39 11.23 -0.81 -31.72
C GLU A 39 12.03 -0.23 -32.89
N LEU A 40 13.35 -0.49 -32.92
CA LEU A 40 14.22 -0.08 -34.04
C LEU A 40 13.81 -0.72 -35.36
N ARG A 41 13.49 -2.02 -35.38
CA ARG A 41 13.01 -2.71 -36.59
C ARG A 41 11.67 -2.17 -37.10
N ARG A 42 10.84 -1.60 -36.21
CA ARG A 42 9.58 -0.95 -36.58
C ARG A 42 9.77 0.50 -37.08
N GLY A 43 11.02 0.99 -37.11
CA GLY A 43 11.32 2.37 -37.50
C GLY A 43 10.88 3.40 -36.46
N GLU A 44 10.66 2.98 -35.21
CA GLU A 44 10.28 3.89 -34.14
C GLU A 44 11.45 4.81 -33.78
N GLN A 45 11.13 6.06 -33.43
CA GLN A 45 12.12 7.05 -33.00
C GLN A 45 12.00 7.33 -31.51
N SER A 46 13.10 7.81 -30.92
CA SER A 46 13.10 8.27 -29.54
C SER A 46 12.41 9.62 -29.44
N VAL A 47 11.44 9.72 -28.52
CA VAL A 47 10.74 10.98 -28.18
C VAL A 47 11.29 11.64 -26.92
N LEU A 48 12.39 11.09 -26.38
CA LEU A 48 12.99 11.51 -25.12
C LEU A 48 14.42 11.98 -25.34
N ARG A 49 14.76 13.15 -24.81
CA ARG A 49 16.13 13.69 -24.84
C ARG A 49 16.56 14.06 -23.43
N CYS A 50 17.68 13.49 -22.97
CA CYS A 50 18.27 13.89 -21.70
C CYS A 50 19.07 15.18 -21.91
N SER A 51 18.74 16.21 -21.13
CA SER A 51 19.43 17.51 -21.14
C SER A 51 20.19 17.67 -19.83
N GLY A 52 21.48 17.32 -19.84
CA GLY A 52 22.30 17.25 -18.64
C GLY A 52 21.88 16.10 -17.71
N THR A 53 22.26 16.18 -16.43
CA THR A 53 22.11 15.07 -15.48
C THR A 53 20.78 15.04 -14.73
N ARG A 54 19.90 16.04 -14.94
CA ARG A 54 18.68 16.21 -14.13
C ARG A 54 17.41 16.53 -14.92
N THR A 55 17.52 16.86 -16.20
CA THR A 55 16.38 17.29 -17.00
C THR A 55 16.13 16.31 -18.14
N LEU A 56 14.88 15.89 -18.30
CA LEU A 56 14.40 15.14 -19.44
C LEU A 56 13.48 16.02 -20.27
N GLN A 57 13.77 16.16 -21.56
CA GLN A 57 12.89 16.75 -22.56
C GLN A 57 12.09 15.65 -23.26
N VAL A 58 10.81 15.92 -23.48
CA VAL A 58 9.87 15.04 -24.18
C VAL A 58 9.32 15.81 -25.37
N SER A 59 9.52 15.27 -26.57
CA SER A 59 9.04 15.86 -27.83
C SER A 59 7.98 14.96 -28.45
N PRO A 60 6.68 15.28 -28.30
CA PRO A 60 5.61 14.44 -28.81
C PRO A 60 5.63 14.32 -30.34
N PRO A 61 5.35 13.12 -30.89
CA PRO A 61 5.19 12.97 -32.34
C PRO A 61 3.95 13.77 -32.79
N GLY A 62 4.07 14.52 -33.89
CA GLY A 62 2.96 15.32 -34.44
C GLY A 62 2.93 16.80 -34.02
N GLY A 63 4.01 17.33 -33.45
CA GLY A 63 4.18 18.78 -33.25
C GLY A 63 3.48 19.37 -32.01
N GLY A 64 3.15 18.53 -31.03
CA GLY A 64 2.68 19.01 -29.71
C GLY A 64 3.77 19.78 -28.94
N PRO A 65 3.41 20.50 -27.88
CA PRO A 65 4.39 21.27 -27.11
C PRO A 65 5.40 20.35 -26.43
N ASP A 66 6.68 20.72 -26.56
CA ASP A 66 7.76 20.07 -25.81
C ASP A 66 7.52 20.20 -24.31
N MET A 67 7.76 19.11 -23.58
CA MET A 67 7.63 19.07 -22.13
C MET A 67 8.99 18.83 -21.49
N ALA A 68 9.24 19.42 -20.32
CA ALA A 68 10.44 19.18 -19.55
C ALA A 68 10.10 18.67 -18.14
N PHE A 69 10.81 17.64 -17.69
CA PHE A 69 10.72 17.10 -16.34
C PHE A 69 12.09 17.15 -15.66
N ARG A 70 12.09 17.47 -14.37
CA ARG A 70 13.31 17.55 -13.56
C ARG A 70 13.25 16.58 -12.39
N PHE A 71 14.33 15.83 -12.19
CA PHE A 71 14.49 14.80 -11.17
C PHE A 71 15.84 14.92 -10.45
N GLY A 72 16.06 14.11 -9.42
CA GLY A 72 17.33 14.07 -8.68
C GLY A 72 18.50 13.66 -9.58
N ALA A 73 18.26 12.69 -10.47
CA ALA A 73 19.12 12.34 -11.58
C ALA A 73 18.29 11.79 -12.76
N VAL A 74 18.80 11.97 -13.98
CA VAL A 74 18.25 11.40 -15.23
C VAL A 74 19.38 10.59 -15.88
N LEU A 75 19.16 9.28 -16.02
CA LEU A 75 20.07 8.32 -16.59
C LEU A 75 19.55 7.92 -17.97
N ASP A 76 20.35 8.16 -19.00
CA ASP A 76 19.98 7.86 -20.38
C ASP A 76 20.22 6.38 -20.74
N GLY A 77 19.92 6.03 -21.99
CA GLY A 77 20.08 4.66 -22.49
C GLY A 77 21.53 4.19 -22.63
N ALA A 78 22.51 5.09 -22.50
CA ALA A 78 23.94 4.74 -22.53
C ALA A 78 24.49 4.38 -21.14
N CYS A 79 23.81 4.80 -20.08
CA CYS A 79 24.20 4.50 -18.70
C CYS A 79 24.19 2.99 -18.41
N THR A 80 25.33 2.48 -17.96
CA THR A 80 25.49 1.07 -17.56
C THR A 80 24.84 0.79 -16.21
N GLN A 81 24.75 -0.49 -15.83
CA GLN A 81 24.27 -0.87 -14.48
C GLN A 81 25.18 -0.34 -13.36
N GLU A 82 26.48 -0.24 -13.63
CA GLU A 82 27.43 0.34 -12.69
C GLU A 82 27.19 1.85 -12.53
N ASP A 83 26.94 2.58 -13.62
CA ASP A 83 26.61 4.01 -13.56
C ASP A 83 25.33 4.24 -12.77
N VAL A 84 24.30 3.42 -13.01
CA VAL A 84 23.05 3.46 -12.26
C VAL A 84 23.29 3.24 -10.77
N PHE A 85 24.08 2.23 -10.40
CA PHE A 85 24.41 1.93 -9.00
C PHE A 85 25.18 3.08 -8.32
N ARG A 86 26.08 3.75 -9.05
CA ARG A 86 26.84 4.90 -8.54
C ARG A 86 25.97 6.13 -8.32
N VAL A 87 25.07 6.43 -9.26
CA VAL A 87 24.32 7.70 -9.30
C VAL A 87 22.98 7.62 -8.57
N CYS A 88 22.34 6.45 -8.48
CA CYS A 88 20.97 6.37 -8.00
C CYS A 88 20.79 6.67 -6.50
N GLY A 89 21.86 6.66 -5.71
CA GLY A 89 21.83 6.94 -4.27
C GLY A 89 21.60 5.72 -3.37
N VAL A 90 21.57 4.51 -3.91
CA VAL A 90 21.37 3.27 -3.12
C VAL A 90 22.46 3.03 -2.07
N LYS A 91 23.72 3.41 -2.33
CA LYS A 91 24.80 3.30 -1.34
C LYS A 91 24.49 4.10 -0.07
N ARG A 92 23.97 5.33 -0.23
CA ARG A 92 23.52 6.16 0.90
C ARG A 92 22.41 5.47 1.70
N LEU A 93 21.46 4.83 1.02
CA LEU A 93 20.40 4.05 1.69
C LEU A 93 20.98 2.85 2.43
N GLY A 94 21.98 2.17 1.86
CA GLY A 94 22.72 1.10 2.53
C GLY A 94 23.43 1.59 3.80
N GLU A 95 24.10 2.74 3.76
CA GLU A 95 24.73 3.35 4.95
C GLU A 95 23.70 3.70 6.03
N LEU A 96 22.55 4.25 5.64
CA LEU A 96 21.45 4.56 6.55
C LEU A 96 20.86 3.28 7.16
N ALA A 97 20.68 2.21 6.38
CA ALA A 97 20.25 0.91 6.89
C ALA A 97 21.26 0.34 7.90
N LEU A 98 22.57 0.45 7.63
CA LEU A 98 23.61 0.07 8.59
C LEU A 98 23.57 0.90 9.89
N ARG A 99 23.08 2.14 9.83
CA ARG A 99 22.84 3.02 10.98
C ARG A 99 21.49 2.80 11.65
N GLY A 100 20.70 1.82 11.22
CA GLY A 100 19.42 1.47 11.84
C GLY A 100 18.18 2.14 11.23
N PHE A 101 18.30 2.85 10.11
CA PHE A 101 17.16 3.45 9.43
C PHE A 101 16.40 2.42 8.59
N SER A 102 15.11 2.69 8.39
CA SER A 102 14.29 2.00 7.39
C SER A 102 14.50 2.64 6.02
N CYS A 103 15.05 1.89 5.08
CA CYS A 103 15.31 2.37 3.72
C CYS A 103 14.57 1.54 2.68
N THR A 104 14.03 2.18 1.66
CA THR A 104 13.30 1.51 0.58
C THR A 104 13.76 2.02 -0.79
N VAL A 105 14.06 1.10 -1.69
CA VAL A 105 14.27 1.36 -3.12
C VAL A 105 13.12 0.70 -3.87
N PHE A 106 12.35 1.46 -4.65
CA PHE A 106 11.32 0.87 -5.51
C PHE A 106 11.44 1.31 -6.96
N THR A 107 11.25 0.39 -7.89
CA THR A 107 11.15 0.69 -9.33
C THR A 107 9.70 0.85 -9.76
N PHE A 108 9.42 1.86 -10.58
CA PHE A 108 8.07 2.14 -11.08
C PHE A 108 8.09 2.47 -12.57
N GLY A 109 7.09 2.01 -13.32
CA GLY A 109 6.94 2.25 -14.75
C GLY A 109 6.20 1.11 -15.45
N GLN A 110 5.89 1.28 -16.74
CA GLN A 110 5.19 0.26 -17.51
C GLN A 110 5.98 -1.05 -17.64
N THR A 111 5.33 -2.14 -18.04
CA THR A 111 6.01 -3.37 -18.47
C THR A 111 6.94 -3.10 -19.64
N GLY A 112 8.12 -3.74 -19.61
CA GLY A 112 9.17 -3.53 -20.61
C GLY A 112 9.97 -2.22 -20.45
N SER A 113 9.69 -1.38 -19.46
CA SER A 113 10.47 -0.14 -19.22
C SER A 113 11.84 -0.36 -18.57
N GLY A 114 12.11 -1.56 -18.04
CA GLY A 114 13.39 -1.90 -17.41
C GLY A 114 13.40 -1.93 -15.88
N LYS A 115 12.25 -2.03 -15.20
CA LYS A 115 12.14 -2.17 -13.73
C LYS A 115 12.99 -3.32 -13.17
N THR A 116 12.64 -4.56 -13.53
CA THR A 116 13.38 -5.76 -13.12
C THR A 116 14.83 -5.72 -13.60
N TYR A 117 15.09 -5.28 -14.84
CA TYR A 117 16.47 -5.09 -15.34
C TYR A 117 17.27 -4.15 -14.43
N THR A 118 16.67 -3.10 -13.89
CA THR A 118 17.35 -2.17 -12.98
C THR A 118 17.66 -2.80 -11.63
N LEU A 119 16.75 -3.61 -11.09
CA LEU A 119 16.95 -4.24 -9.79
C LEU A 119 17.87 -5.46 -9.85
N THR A 120 17.61 -6.41 -10.76
CA THR A 120 18.31 -7.70 -10.85
C THR A 120 19.25 -7.81 -12.04
N GLY A 121 19.12 -6.98 -13.06
CA GLY A 121 19.73 -7.24 -14.36
C GLY A 121 18.89 -8.18 -15.24
N PRO A 122 19.45 -8.63 -16.38
CA PRO A 122 18.76 -9.54 -17.29
C PRO A 122 18.49 -10.89 -16.62
N PRO A 123 17.50 -11.66 -17.11
CA PRO A 123 17.32 -13.04 -16.65
C PRO A 123 18.58 -13.87 -16.97
N PRO A 124 18.87 -14.90 -16.15
CA PRO A 124 19.89 -15.89 -16.48
C PRO A 124 19.71 -16.45 -17.89
N GLN A 125 20.79 -16.65 -18.64
CA GLN A 125 20.74 -17.19 -20.01
C GLN A 125 20.55 -18.72 -20.06
N GLY A 126 20.43 -19.36 -18.90
CA GLY A 126 20.24 -20.79 -18.72
C GLY A 126 20.25 -21.14 -17.23
N GLU A 127 19.82 -22.36 -16.91
CA GLU A 127 19.88 -22.86 -15.54
C GLU A 127 21.34 -22.92 -15.06
N GLY A 128 21.63 -22.33 -13.91
CA GLY A 128 22.99 -22.27 -13.35
C GLY A 128 23.96 -21.29 -14.02
N VAL A 129 23.55 -20.55 -15.08
CA VAL A 129 24.42 -19.54 -15.71
C VAL A 129 24.24 -18.19 -15.01
N PRO A 130 25.24 -17.71 -14.25
CA PRO A 130 25.11 -16.44 -13.53
C PRO A 130 25.03 -15.26 -14.51
N VAL A 131 24.29 -14.23 -14.10
CA VAL A 131 24.28 -12.95 -14.80
C VAL A 131 25.69 -12.36 -14.76
N PRO A 132 26.27 -11.91 -15.89
CA PRO A 132 27.60 -11.30 -15.90
C PRO A 132 27.70 -10.16 -14.88
N PRO A 133 28.80 -10.02 -14.13
CA PRO A 133 28.95 -8.96 -13.12
C PRO A 133 28.76 -7.54 -13.68
N SER A 134 29.05 -7.32 -14.97
CA SER A 134 28.79 -6.06 -15.67
C SER A 134 27.30 -5.74 -15.85
N LEU A 135 26.45 -6.76 -15.91
CA LEU A 135 25.00 -6.65 -16.10
C LEU A 135 24.20 -6.81 -14.80
N ALA A 136 24.87 -7.19 -13.70
CA ALA A 136 24.28 -7.26 -12.38
C ALA A 136 23.57 -5.95 -12.00
N GLY A 137 22.33 -6.06 -11.51
CA GLY A 137 21.49 -4.92 -11.15
C GLY A 137 21.89 -4.27 -9.83
N ILE A 138 21.09 -3.30 -9.41
CA ILE A 138 21.31 -2.54 -8.17
C ILE A 138 21.35 -3.48 -6.95
N MET A 139 20.51 -4.52 -6.90
CA MET A 139 20.44 -5.42 -5.74
C MET A 139 21.75 -6.16 -5.53
N GLN A 140 22.23 -6.90 -6.53
CA GLN A 140 23.46 -7.68 -6.42
C GLN A 140 24.68 -6.80 -6.11
N ARG A 141 24.78 -5.62 -6.75
CA ARG A 141 25.85 -4.65 -6.44
C ARG A 141 25.77 -4.14 -5.01
N THR A 142 24.56 -3.90 -4.52
CA THR A 142 24.34 -3.48 -3.13
C THR A 142 24.67 -4.60 -2.16
N PHE A 143 24.41 -5.87 -2.49
CA PHE A 143 24.76 -7.01 -1.63
C PHE A 143 26.27 -7.11 -1.44
N ALA A 144 27.03 -7.09 -2.54
CA ALA A 144 28.49 -7.11 -2.50
C ALA A 144 29.03 -5.92 -1.70
N TRP A 145 28.55 -4.71 -1.99
CA TRP A 145 28.95 -3.50 -1.26
C TRP A 145 28.59 -3.54 0.22
N LEU A 146 27.41 -4.05 0.58
CA LEU A 146 26.94 -4.11 1.96
C LEU A 146 27.79 -5.09 2.78
N LEU A 147 28.07 -6.27 2.24
CA LEU A 147 28.89 -7.28 2.90
C LEU A 147 30.33 -6.81 3.10
N ASP A 148 30.93 -6.22 2.07
CA ASP A 148 32.24 -5.56 2.17
C ASP A 148 32.20 -4.48 3.26
N ARG A 149 31.18 -3.63 3.27
CA ARG A 149 31.08 -2.56 4.26
C ARG A 149 30.96 -3.10 5.68
N VAL A 150 30.19 -4.17 5.89
CA VAL A 150 30.01 -4.82 7.20
C VAL A 150 31.33 -5.38 7.75
N GLN A 151 32.16 -5.99 6.91
CA GLN A 151 33.47 -6.49 7.31
C GLN A 151 34.39 -5.38 7.86
N HIS A 152 34.23 -4.15 7.35
CA HIS A 152 35.02 -2.98 7.75
C HIS A 152 34.41 -2.17 8.91
N LEU A 153 33.25 -2.54 9.45
CA LEU A 153 32.61 -1.78 10.54
C LEU A 153 33.27 -2.01 11.91
N GLY A 154 34.06 -3.08 12.07
CA GLY A 154 34.71 -3.43 13.35
C GLY A 154 33.75 -3.82 14.48
N VAL A 155 32.45 -3.94 14.19
CA VAL A 155 31.41 -4.38 15.13
C VAL A 155 30.66 -5.56 14.53
N PRO A 156 30.27 -6.56 15.34
CA PRO A 156 29.48 -7.68 14.85
C PRO A 156 28.12 -7.18 14.36
N VAL A 157 27.71 -7.67 13.18
CA VAL A 157 26.42 -7.36 12.56
C VAL A 157 25.81 -8.67 12.10
N THR A 158 24.53 -8.87 12.42
CA THR A 158 23.75 -9.99 11.91
C THR A 158 22.90 -9.51 10.75
N LEU A 159 23.00 -10.20 9.61
CA LEU A 159 22.25 -9.89 8.40
C LEU A 159 21.20 -10.97 8.13
N ARG A 160 19.98 -10.54 7.83
CA ARG A 160 18.89 -11.45 7.48
C ARG A 160 18.12 -10.97 6.27
N ALA A 161 17.48 -11.86 5.52
CA ALA A 161 16.70 -11.56 4.35
C ALA A 161 15.30 -12.18 4.41
N SER A 162 14.32 -11.48 3.86
CA SER A 162 12.99 -12.02 3.54
C SER A 162 12.61 -11.63 2.12
N TYR A 163 11.85 -12.46 1.41
CA TYR A 163 11.41 -12.16 0.06
C TYR A 163 9.91 -12.45 -0.10
N VAL A 164 9.14 -11.42 -0.46
CA VAL A 164 7.69 -11.47 -0.56
C VAL A 164 7.23 -11.20 -1.98
N GLU A 165 6.23 -11.93 -2.44
CA GLU A 165 5.44 -11.60 -3.63
C GLU A 165 4.04 -11.12 -3.21
N ILE A 166 3.52 -10.08 -3.87
CA ILE A 166 2.12 -9.68 -3.81
C ILE A 166 1.52 -9.88 -5.20
N TYR A 167 0.68 -10.89 -5.33
CA TYR A 167 -0.03 -11.22 -6.57
C TYR A 167 -1.51 -11.42 -6.29
N ASN A 168 -2.36 -10.77 -7.08
CA ASN A 168 -3.81 -10.77 -6.86
C ASN A 168 -4.21 -10.44 -5.40
N GLU A 169 -3.47 -9.50 -4.78
CA GLU A 169 -3.67 -9.06 -3.39
C GLU A 169 -3.52 -10.17 -2.32
N GLN A 170 -2.91 -11.29 -2.72
CA GLN A 170 -2.39 -12.33 -1.85
C GLN A 170 -0.90 -12.13 -1.65
N VAL A 171 -0.46 -12.20 -0.40
CA VAL A 171 0.96 -12.12 -0.03
C VAL A 171 1.53 -13.51 0.05
N ARG A 172 2.65 -13.79 -0.61
CA ARG A 172 3.31 -15.11 -0.63
C ARG A 172 4.76 -14.96 -0.20
N ASP A 173 5.24 -15.92 0.58
CA ASP A 173 6.65 -16.01 0.96
C ASP A 173 7.44 -16.75 -0.12
N LEU A 174 8.35 -16.03 -0.79
CA LEU A 174 9.21 -16.58 -1.83
C LEU A 174 10.38 -17.37 -1.25
N LEU A 175 10.67 -17.27 0.05
CA LEU A 175 11.69 -18.08 0.75
C LEU A 175 11.07 -19.20 1.59
N GLY A 176 9.74 -19.30 1.66
CA GLY A 176 9.04 -20.31 2.48
C GLY A 176 9.47 -21.75 2.19
N LEU A 177 9.48 -22.59 3.23
CA LEU A 177 9.65 -24.04 3.06
C LEU A 177 8.26 -24.68 3.03
N GLY A 178 7.99 -25.51 2.02
CA GLY A 178 6.71 -26.21 1.88
C GLY A 178 5.75 -25.59 0.88
N THR A 179 4.46 -25.89 1.04
CA THR A 179 3.42 -25.54 0.07
C THR A 179 3.14 -24.03 0.09
N PRO A 180 3.07 -23.37 -1.09
CA PRO A 180 2.78 -21.94 -1.16
C PRO A 180 1.40 -21.63 -0.57
N ARG A 181 1.35 -20.80 0.48
CA ARG A 181 0.11 -20.32 1.09
C ARG A 181 0.10 -18.79 1.23
N PRO A 182 -1.07 -18.14 1.08
CA PRO A 182 -1.18 -16.72 1.35
C PRO A 182 -0.88 -16.40 2.83
N LEU A 183 -0.03 -15.41 3.07
CA LEU A 183 0.29 -14.90 4.41
C LEU A 183 -0.56 -13.67 4.75
N PRO A 184 -1.06 -13.56 6.00
CA PRO A 184 -1.80 -12.40 6.44
C PRO A 184 -0.88 -11.20 6.70
N VAL A 185 -1.37 -10.01 6.35
CA VAL A 185 -0.75 -8.72 6.72
C VAL A 185 -1.45 -8.19 7.96
N ARG A 186 -0.69 -8.05 9.05
CA ARG A 186 -1.14 -7.57 10.37
C ARG A 186 -0.61 -6.16 10.64
N TRP A 187 -1.08 -5.56 11.72
CA TRP A 187 -0.62 -4.25 12.20
C TRP A 187 -0.40 -4.30 13.71
N ASN A 188 0.65 -3.65 14.20
CA ASN A 188 0.80 -3.33 15.62
C ASN A 188 1.49 -1.97 15.80
N LYS A 189 1.39 -1.39 17.00
CA LYS A 189 1.89 -0.04 17.32
C LYS A 189 3.42 0.09 17.17
N ALA A 190 4.17 -0.97 17.45
CA ALA A 190 5.63 -0.94 17.43
C ALA A 190 6.22 -1.06 16.01
N ARG A 191 5.71 -2.01 15.21
CA ARG A 191 6.26 -2.41 13.91
C ARG A 191 5.52 -1.80 12.73
N GLY A 192 4.31 -1.28 12.93
CA GLY A 192 3.42 -0.88 11.84
C GLY A 192 2.83 -2.10 11.13
N PHE A 193 2.62 -2.02 9.82
CA PHE A 193 2.17 -3.16 9.03
C PHE A 193 3.30 -4.17 8.80
N TYR A 194 3.01 -5.45 9.01
CA TYR A 194 3.97 -6.54 8.80
C TYR A 194 3.28 -7.79 8.27
N VAL A 195 4.05 -8.69 7.67
CA VAL A 195 3.58 -10.00 7.20
C VAL A 195 3.79 -11.01 8.33
N GLU A 196 2.72 -11.61 8.81
CA GLU A 196 2.77 -12.63 9.86
C GLU A 196 3.30 -13.95 9.28
N GLN A 197 4.11 -14.67 10.06
CA GLN A 197 4.76 -15.94 9.67
C GLN A 197 5.67 -15.85 8.42
N LEU A 198 6.17 -14.66 8.09
CA LEU A 198 7.15 -14.49 7.02
C LEU A 198 8.49 -15.13 7.43
N ARG A 199 9.06 -15.98 6.58
CA ARG A 199 10.38 -16.54 6.81
C ARG A 199 11.45 -15.45 6.67
N VAL A 200 12.28 -15.33 7.69
CA VAL A 200 13.44 -14.44 7.73
C VAL A 200 14.68 -15.31 7.87
N VAL A 201 15.55 -15.31 6.87
CA VAL A 201 16.72 -16.19 6.77
C VAL A 201 17.99 -15.42 7.05
N GLU A 202 18.81 -15.91 7.97
CA GLU A 202 20.14 -15.36 8.25
C GLU A 202 21.15 -15.76 7.17
N PHE A 203 22.04 -14.85 6.78
CA PHE A 203 23.07 -15.11 5.79
C PHE A 203 24.39 -14.43 6.18
N GLY A 204 25.51 -15.09 5.88
CA GLY A 204 26.86 -14.60 6.20
C GLY A 204 27.76 -14.33 4.98
N SER A 205 27.33 -14.72 3.77
CA SER A 205 28.12 -14.59 2.55
C SER A 205 27.31 -14.06 1.37
N LEU A 206 28.01 -13.61 0.32
CA LEU A 206 27.37 -13.11 -0.89
C LEU A 206 26.68 -14.24 -1.64
N GLU A 207 27.30 -15.43 -1.66
CA GLU A 207 26.80 -16.64 -2.30
C GLU A 207 25.45 -17.04 -1.71
N ALA A 208 25.35 -17.11 -0.38
CA ALA A 208 24.11 -17.44 0.32
C ALA A 208 22.99 -16.45 -0.01
N LEU A 209 23.28 -15.14 -0.05
CA LEU A 209 22.28 -14.14 -0.39
C LEU A 209 21.87 -14.20 -1.87
N MET A 210 22.81 -14.49 -2.77
CA MET A 210 22.54 -14.71 -4.19
C MET A 210 21.68 -15.95 -4.42
N GLU A 211 21.88 -17.03 -3.67
CA GLU A 211 21.01 -18.22 -3.68
C GLU A 211 19.58 -17.90 -3.23
N LEU A 212 19.41 -17.11 -2.16
CA LEU A 212 18.08 -16.66 -1.72
C LEU A 212 17.38 -15.81 -2.79
N LEU A 213 18.13 -14.91 -3.46
CA LEU A 213 17.61 -14.13 -4.57
C LEU A 213 17.17 -15.05 -5.72
N GLN A 214 18.01 -15.98 -6.13
CA GLN A 214 17.73 -16.90 -7.23
C GLN A 214 16.54 -17.81 -6.91
N MET A 215 16.46 -18.35 -5.69
CA MET A 215 15.32 -19.14 -5.21
C MET A 215 14.01 -18.36 -5.32
N GLY A 216 13.99 -17.11 -4.86
CA GLY A 216 12.80 -16.29 -4.92
C GLY A 216 12.42 -15.88 -6.35
N LEU A 217 13.40 -15.60 -7.22
CA LEU A 217 13.17 -15.33 -8.63
C LEU A 217 12.58 -16.54 -9.36
N SER A 218 13.13 -17.74 -9.15
CA SER A 218 12.61 -18.98 -9.74
C SER A 218 11.18 -19.28 -9.27
N ARG A 219 10.87 -19.07 -7.99
CA ARG A 219 9.51 -19.26 -7.45
C ARG A 219 8.51 -18.23 -7.95
N ARG A 220 8.94 -16.98 -8.13
CA ARG A 220 8.13 -15.94 -8.79
C ARG A 220 7.83 -16.28 -10.25
N GLN A 221 8.72 -17.04 -10.91
CA GLN A 221 8.51 -17.52 -12.29
C GLN A 221 7.64 -18.78 -12.35
N SER A 222 7.78 -19.73 -11.43
CA SER A 222 7.02 -21.00 -11.50
C SER A 222 5.53 -20.88 -11.14
N SER A 223 5.12 -19.81 -10.45
CA SER A 223 3.71 -19.51 -10.19
C SER A 223 2.88 -19.22 -11.45
N SER A 224 3.51 -19.16 -12.63
CA SER A 224 2.92 -18.66 -13.88
C SER A 224 2.66 -19.70 -14.96
N HIS A 225 2.23 -20.91 -14.61
CA HIS A 225 1.77 -21.93 -15.58
C HIS A 225 0.58 -21.48 -16.46
N THR A 226 0.13 -20.22 -16.36
CA THR A 226 -0.96 -19.62 -17.14
C THR A 226 -0.46 -18.39 -17.93
N LEU A 227 0.10 -18.62 -19.12
CA LEU A 227 0.19 -17.71 -20.28
C LEU A 227 0.74 -16.25 -20.12
N ASN A 228 1.30 -15.81 -18.98
CA ASN A 228 1.77 -14.43 -18.80
C ASN A 228 3.13 -14.29 -18.11
N GLN A 229 3.85 -13.22 -18.47
CA GLN A 229 5.13 -12.82 -17.88
C GLN A 229 4.92 -12.31 -16.45
N ALA A 230 5.00 -13.20 -15.45
CA ALA A 230 4.65 -12.95 -14.04
C ALA A 230 5.21 -11.65 -13.45
N SER A 231 6.43 -11.24 -13.82
CA SER A 231 7.06 -10.02 -13.30
C SER A 231 6.33 -8.73 -13.67
N SER A 232 5.52 -8.74 -14.74
CA SER A 232 4.67 -7.60 -15.12
C SER A 232 3.44 -7.43 -14.22
N ARG A 233 3.09 -8.46 -13.44
CA ARG A 233 1.78 -8.60 -12.81
C ARG A 233 1.80 -8.90 -11.32
N SER A 234 2.98 -9.09 -10.73
CA SER A 234 3.15 -9.18 -9.28
C SER A 234 4.18 -8.17 -8.79
N HIS A 235 3.97 -7.68 -7.57
CA HIS A 235 4.97 -6.89 -6.85
C HIS A 235 5.88 -7.82 -6.08
N ALA A 236 7.17 -7.53 -6.02
CA ALA A 236 8.13 -8.32 -5.26
C ALA A 236 8.92 -7.42 -4.31
N LEU A 237 9.03 -7.82 -3.04
CA LEU A 237 9.69 -7.07 -1.96
C LEU A 237 10.77 -7.95 -1.33
N LEU A 238 12.04 -7.69 -1.66
CA LEU A 238 13.19 -8.31 -0.99
C LEU A 238 13.69 -7.35 0.10
N THR A 239 13.65 -7.79 1.35
CA THR A 239 14.09 -6.96 2.49
C THR A 239 15.31 -7.54 3.14
N LEU A 240 16.37 -6.75 3.24
CA LEU A 240 17.54 -7.03 4.07
C LEU A 240 17.35 -6.36 5.42
N TYR A 241 17.53 -7.12 6.49
CA TYR A 241 17.50 -6.65 7.88
C TYR A 241 18.92 -6.61 8.41
N VAL A 242 19.25 -5.51 9.09
CA VAL A 242 20.55 -5.27 9.71
C VAL A 242 20.32 -5.11 11.20
N SER A 243 20.74 -6.08 11.99
CA SER A 243 20.71 -6.02 13.45
C SER A 243 22.12 -6.02 14.01
N ARG A 244 22.36 -5.19 15.03
CA ARG A 244 23.59 -5.25 15.83
C ARG A 244 23.27 -6.02 17.10
N PRO A 245 24.17 -6.93 17.56
CA PRO A 245 24.03 -7.53 18.87
C PRO A 245 24.06 -6.43 19.91
N THR A 246 22.96 -6.22 20.63
CA THR A 246 23.01 -5.46 21.89
C THR A 246 23.13 -6.46 23.04
N PRO A 247 23.95 -6.17 24.08
CA PRO A 247 24.14 -7.06 25.24
C PRO A 247 22.85 -7.45 25.99
N GLN A 248 21.75 -6.75 25.75
CA GLN A 248 20.45 -6.91 26.43
C GLN A 248 19.33 -7.41 25.50
N GLN A 249 19.62 -7.83 24.27
CA GLN A 249 18.60 -8.37 23.37
C GLN A 249 18.16 -9.76 23.86
N VAL A 250 17.05 -9.77 24.60
CA VAL A 250 16.25 -10.97 24.84
C VAL A 250 15.92 -11.57 23.45
N PRO A 251 16.06 -12.89 23.25
CA PRO A 251 15.66 -13.51 22.00
C PRO A 251 14.21 -13.13 21.66
N PRO A 252 13.87 -12.94 20.37
CA PRO A 252 12.52 -12.57 19.96
C PRO A 252 11.51 -13.54 20.59
N VAL A 253 10.51 -12.98 21.26
CA VAL A 253 9.51 -13.74 22.03
C VAL A 253 8.69 -14.66 21.10
N ASP A 254 8.58 -14.29 19.82
CA ASP A 254 7.88 -15.06 18.80
C ASP A 254 8.80 -15.44 17.62
N PRO A 255 8.78 -16.72 17.17
CA PRO A 255 9.37 -17.13 15.90
C PRO A 255 8.63 -16.42 14.74
N GLY A 256 9.26 -15.40 14.16
CA GLY A 256 8.67 -14.56 13.10
C GLY A 256 8.68 -13.06 13.41
N GLU A 257 9.21 -12.64 14.56
CA GLU A 257 9.46 -11.23 14.84
C GLU A 257 10.58 -10.66 13.95
N ALA A 258 10.28 -9.54 13.26
CA ALA A 258 11.26 -8.83 12.46
C ALA A 258 12.40 -8.30 13.36
N PRO A 259 13.67 -8.46 12.97
CA PRO A 259 14.80 -8.03 13.80
C PRO A 259 14.74 -6.53 14.12
N VAL A 260 15.02 -6.17 15.38
CA VAL A 260 15.21 -4.78 15.78
C VAL A 260 16.50 -4.26 15.13
N GLY A 261 16.38 -3.24 14.30
CA GLY A 261 17.52 -2.67 13.58
C GLY A 261 17.11 -1.94 12.31
N GLY A 262 18.08 -1.76 11.41
CA GLY A 262 17.86 -1.14 10.12
C GLY A 262 17.29 -2.12 9.11
N LYS A 263 16.65 -1.59 8.06
CA LYS A 263 16.19 -2.41 6.94
C LYS A 263 16.45 -1.72 5.61
N LEU A 264 16.78 -2.51 4.59
CA LEU A 264 16.88 -2.07 3.22
C LEU A 264 15.95 -2.94 2.36
N CYS A 265 14.85 -2.36 1.90
CA CYS A 265 13.82 -3.04 1.12
C CYS A 265 13.95 -2.68 -0.37
N PHE A 266 14.06 -3.66 -1.24
CA PHE A 266 14.03 -3.52 -2.69
C PHE A 266 12.68 -3.99 -3.22
N VAL A 267 12.02 -3.13 -3.98
CA VAL A 267 10.64 -3.34 -4.42
C VAL A 267 10.55 -3.27 -5.94
N ASP A 268 10.26 -4.39 -6.58
CA ASP A 268 9.93 -4.48 -8.00
C ASP A 268 8.41 -4.42 -8.16
N LEU A 269 7.88 -3.25 -8.54
CA LEU A 269 6.46 -3.08 -8.75
C LEU A 269 5.99 -3.72 -10.06
N ALA A 270 4.73 -4.12 -10.13
CA ALA A 270 4.05 -4.51 -11.36
C ALA A 270 4.04 -3.37 -12.40
N GLY A 271 3.68 -3.70 -13.64
CA GLY A 271 3.47 -2.73 -14.72
C GLY A 271 2.41 -1.68 -14.37
N SER A 272 2.70 -0.41 -14.64
CA SER A 272 1.78 0.72 -14.39
C SER A 272 0.81 1.01 -15.53
N GLU A 273 0.91 0.27 -16.64
CA GLU A 273 0.08 0.47 -17.83
C GLU A 273 -1.40 0.19 -17.56
N LYS A 274 -2.27 0.89 -18.30
CA LYS A 274 -3.73 0.71 -18.15
C LYS A 274 -4.19 -0.61 -18.77
N VAL A 275 -4.94 -1.38 -18.00
CA VAL A 275 -5.52 -2.68 -18.39
C VAL A 275 -6.51 -2.59 -19.56
N ALA A 276 -7.17 -1.44 -19.76
CA ALA A 276 -8.01 -1.24 -20.94
C ALA A 276 -7.23 -1.41 -22.27
N ALA A 277 -5.90 -1.20 -22.25
CA ALA A 277 -5.04 -1.40 -23.40
C ALA A 277 -4.61 -2.85 -23.63
N THR A 278 -4.84 -3.77 -22.67
CA THR A 278 -4.32 -5.15 -22.73
C THR A 278 -5.30 -6.17 -23.33
N GLY A 279 -6.52 -5.76 -23.69
CA GLY A 279 -7.51 -6.63 -24.36
C GLY A 279 -7.94 -7.88 -23.58
N SER A 280 -7.73 -7.89 -22.26
CA SER A 280 -7.84 -9.10 -21.42
C SER A 280 -9.31 -9.45 -21.09
N ARG A 281 -9.70 -10.73 -21.25
CA ARG A 281 -11.05 -11.26 -20.94
C ARG A 281 -11.00 -12.32 -19.82
N GLY A 282 -12.08 -12.46 -19.04
CA GLY A 282 -12.24 -13.51 -18.02
C GLY A 282 -11.33 -13.36 -16.80
N GLN A 283 -10.70 -14.45 -16.33
CA GLN A 283 -9.79 -14.44 -15.16
C GLN A 283 -8.65 -13.43 -15.28
N LEU A 284 -8.16 -13.18 -16.51
CA LEU A 284 -7.13 -12.18 -16.78
C LEU A 284 -7.61 -10.75 -16.46
N MET A 285 -8.92 -10.46 -16.59
CA MET A 285 -9.48 -9.17 -16.23
C MET A 285 -9.52 -8.97 -14.71
N LEU A 286 -9.86 -10.01 -13.94
CA LEU A 286 -9.84 -9.95 -12.47
C LEU A 286 -8.42 -9.74 -11.92
N GLU A 287 -7.45 -10.45 -12.49
CA GLU A 287 -6.03 -10.28 -12.17
C GLU A 287 -5.55 -8.86 -12.47
N ALA A 288 -5.87 -8.36 -13.67
CA ALA A 288 -5.52 -7.03 -14.12
C ALA A 288 -6.16 -5.93 -13.25
N ASN A 289 -7.41 -6.14 -12.79
CA ASN A 289 -8.06 -5.26 -11.82
C ASN A 289 -7.34 -5.24 -10.47
N SER A 290 -6.86 -6.39 -9.97
CA SER A 290 -6.11 -6.44 -8.71
C SER A 290 -4.75 -5.75 -8.78
N ILE A 291 -4.04 -5.86 -9.90
CA ILE A 291 -2.78 -5.13 -10.13
C ILE A 291 -3.04 -3.62 -10.11
N ASN A 292 -4.02 -3.17 -10.89
CA ASN A 292 -4.42 -1.77 -10.90
C ASN A 292 -4.89 -1.30 -9.53
N ARG A 293 -5.58 -2.15 -8.74
CA ARG A 293 -6.02 -1.79 -7.39
C ARG A 293 -4.85 -1.36 -6.53
N SER A 294 -3.78 -2.15 -6.50
CA SER A 294 -2.59 -1.84 -5.69
C SER A 294 -1.84 -0.58 -6.14
N LEU A 295 -1.68 -0.37 -7.46
CA LEU A 295 -1.01 0.82 -8.01
C LEU A 295 -1.89 2.08 -7.95
N LEU A 296 -3.20 1.93 -8.09
CA LEU A 296 -4.18 3.01 -7.91
C LEU A 296 -4.22 3.45 -6.46
N ALA A 297 -4.28 2.52 -5.51
CA ALA A 297 -4.18 2.82 -4.08
C ALA A 297 -2.88 3.55 -3.75
N LEU A 298 -1.76 3.11 -4.34
CA LEU A 298 -0.46 3.76 -4.19
C LEU A 298 -0.50 5.21 -4.73
N GLY A 299 -1.05 5.42 -5.93
CA GLY A 299 -1.22 6.76 -6.51
C GLY A 299 -2.17 7.66 -5.71
N HIS A 300 -3.21 7.08 -5.12
CA HIS A 300 -4.15 7.78 -4.24
C HIS A 300 -3.47 8.22 -2.95
N CYS A 301 -2.69 7.35 -2.31
CA CYS A 301 -1.89 7.67 -1.12
C CYS A 301 -0.93 8.83 -1.40
N ILE A 302 -0.18 8.79 -2.50
CA ILE A 302 0.74 9.89 -2.89
C ILE A 302 -0.01 11.20 -3.11
N SER A 303 -1.17 11.16 -3.77
CA SER A 303 -1.95 12.36 -4.05
C SER A 303 -2.46 13.02 -2.76
N LEU A 304 -2.92 12.23 -1.78
CA LEU A 304 -3.37 12.73 -0.49
C LEU A 304 -2.21 13.22 0.40
N LEU A 305 -1.04 12.57 0.35
CA LEU A 305 0.16 13.02 1.06
C LEU A 305 0.65 14.41 0.59
N LEU A 306 0.33 14.79 -0.64
CA LEU A 306 0.69 16.08 -1.22
C LEU A 306 -0.34 17.19 -0.99
N ASP A 307 -1.55 16.84 -0.54
CA ASP A 307 -2.63 17.81 -0.37
C ASP A 307 -2.40 18.62 0.92
N PRO A 308 -2.07 19.92 0.81
CA PRO A 308 -1.77 20.76 1.97
C PRO A 308 -3.01 21.01 2.85
N GLN A 309 -4.22 21.01 2.26
CA GLN A 309 -5.48 21.23 2.97
C GLN A 309 -5.93 19.96 3.71
N ARG A 310 -5.49 18.80 3.23
CA ARG A 310 -5.79 17.50 3.80
C ARG A 310 -4.62 16.87 4.56
N ARG A 311 -3.64 17.67 4.99
CA ARG A 311 -2.52 17.21 5.85
C ARG A 311 -2.98 16.50 7.11
N GLN A 312 -4.23 16.67 7.56
CA GLN A 312 -4.80 15.97 8.72
C GLN A 312 -5.77 14.82 8.36
N SER A 313 -6.00 14.56 7.07
CA SER A 313 -6.89 13.50 6.63
C SER A 313 -6.22 12.13 6.72
N HIS A 314 -7.02 11.09 6.98
CA HIS A 314 -6.57 9.71 6.99
C HIS A 314 -6.05 9.29 5.60
N ILE A 315 -4.78 8.89 5.52
CA ILE A 315 -4.20 8.31 4.31
C ILE A 315 -4.60 6.83 4.19
N PRO A 316 -5.24 6.41 3.09
CA PRO A 316 -5.85 5.09 2.98
C PRO A 316 -4.83 3.99 2.61
N PHE A 317 -3.75 3.86 3.41
CA PHE A 317 -2.77 2.80 3.23
C PHE A 317 -3.38 1.40 3.32
N ARG A 318 -4.57 1.27 3.92
CA ARG A 318 -5.29 0.01 4.09
C ARG A 318 -5.92 -0.53 2.80
N ASP A 319 -6.02 0.26 1.74
CA ASP A 319 -6.73 -0.08 0.49
C ASP A 319 -6.05 -1.20 -0.33
N SER A 320 -4.76 -1.44 -0.13
CA SER A 320 -4.04 -2.56 -0.74
C SER A 320 -2.99 -3.16 0.18
N LYS A 321 -2.60 -4.42 -0.05
CA LYS A 321 -1.50 -5.04 0.71
C LYS A 321 -0.17 -4.34 0.44
N LEU A 322 0.04 -3.86 -0.79
CA LEU A 322 1.22 -3.10 -1.18
C LEU A 322 1.34 -1.81 -0.36
N THR A 323 0.29 -0.99 -0.33
CA THR A 323 0.29 0.28 0.41
C THR A 323 0.40 0.09 1.91
N LYS A 324 -0.12 -1.02 2.46
CA LYS A 324 0.12 -1.39 3.88
C LYS A 324 1.61 -1.56 4.14
N LEU A 325 2.28 -2.39 3.33
CA LEU A 325 3.71 -2.69 3.52
C LEU A 325 4.63 -1.51 3.19
N LEU A 326 4.18 -0.59 2.32
CA LEU A 326 4.92 0.63 1.96
C LEU A 326 4.56 1.86 2.80
N ALA A 327 3.63 1.76 3.77
CA ALA A 327 3.17 2.91 4.55
C ALA A 327 4.33 3.68 5.19
N ASP A 328 5.26 2.94 5.82
CA ASP A 328 6.47 3.53 6.42
C ASP A 328 7.41 4.18 5.40
N SER A 329 7.40 3.73 4.15
CA SER A 329 8.27 4.23 3.08
C SER A 329 7.75 5.51 2.42
N LEU A 330 6.43 5.73 2.42
CA LEU A 330 5.82 6.82 1.66
C LEU A 330 5.48 8.03 2.52
N GLY A 331 4.92 7.82 3.71
CA GLY A 331 4.50 8.91 4.61
C GLY A 331 4.93 8.70 6.06
N GLY A 332 5.73 7.68 6.33
CA GLY A 332 6.16 7.31 7.68
C GLY A 332 7.62 7.62 7.96
N ARG A 333 8.31 6.63 8.52
CA ARG A 333 9.63 6.77 9.14
C ARG A 333 10.81 6.37 8.25
N GLY A 334 10.55 6.05 6.98
CA GLY A 334 11.54 5.51 6.06
C GLY A 334 12.22 6.57 5.18
N VAL A 335 13.42 6.25 4.69
CA VAL A 335 14.10 6.97 3.61
C VAL A 335 13.88 6.22 2.32
N THR A 336 13.35 6.91 1.31
CA THR A 336 12.86 6.22 0.11
C THR A 336 13.47 6.78 -1.17
N LEU A 337 13.89 5.86 -2.02
CA LEU A 337 14.38 6.08 -3.37
C LEU A 337 13.41 5.43 -4.37
N MET A 338 12.88 6.21 -5.28
CA MET A 338 12.13 5.75 -6.44
C MET A 338 13.02 5.78 -7.68
N VAL A 339 13.10 4.67 -8.39
CA VAL A 339 13.70 4.61 -9.73
C VAL A 339 12.58 4.51 -10.77
N ALA A 340 12.26 5.63 -11.39
CA ALA A 340 11.26 5.69 -12.46
C ALA A 340 11.88 5.17 -13.76
N CYS A 341 11.35 4.07 -14.30
CA CYS A 341 11.84 3.45 -15.53
C CYS A 341 10.90 3.80 -16.69
N VAL A 342 11.43 4.29 -17.80
CA VAL A 342 10.64 4.72 -18.97
C VAL A 342 11.19 4.19 -20.29
N SER A 343 10.30 4.03 -21.27
CA SER A 343 10.66 3.70 -22.65
C SER A 343 10.89 4.98 -23.47
N PRO A 344 11.94 5.03 -24.31
CA PRO A 344 12.12 6.13 -25.26
C PRO A 344 11.16 6.10 -26.45
N SER A 345 10.42 5.00 -26.68
CA SER A 345 9.57 4.81 -27.86
C SER A 345 8.39 5.78 -27.90
N ALA A 346 8.13 6.33 -29.09
CA ALA A 346 6.94 7.12 -29.39
C ALA A 346 5.61 6.39 -29.09
N GLN A 347 5.54 5.07 -29.32
CA GLN A 347 4.33 4.28 -29.05
C GLN A 347 4.06 4.17 -27.54
N CYS A 348 5.12 4.20 -26.73
CA CYS A 348 5.05 4.14 -25.28
C CYS A 348 4.87 5.53 -24.62
N LEU A 349 4.73 6.60 -25.40
CA LEU A 349 4.68 7.97 -24.88
C LEU A 349 3.55 8.21 -23.85
N PRO A 350 2.31 7.74 -24.04
CA PRO A 350 1.25 7.96 -23.05
C PRO A 350 1.56 7.38 -21.66
N GLU A 351 2.15 6.19 -21.62
CA GLU A 351 2.56 5.50 -20.40
C GLU A 351 3.83 6.12 -19.79
N THR A 352 4.74 6.56 -20.65
CA THR A 352 5.94 7.33 -20.26
C THR A 352 5.53 8.64 -19.58
N LEU A 353 4.62 9.43 -20.17
CA LEU A 353 4.11 10.65 -19.56
C LEU A 353 3.39 10.39 -18.23
N SER A 354 2.64 9.29 -18.14
CA SER A 354 1.98 8.87 -16.89
C SER A 354 3.01 8.58 -15.79
N THR A 355 4.08 7.87 -16.14
CA THR A 355 5.21 7.58 -15.24
C THR A 355 5.93 8.86 -14.80
N LEU A 356 6.25 9.75 -15.74
CA LEU A 356 6.95 11.01 -15.45
C LEU A 356 6.14 11.93 -14.53
N ARG A 357 4.83 12.07 -14.79
CA ARG A 357 3.91 12.84 -13.93
C ARG A 357 3.78 12.23 -12.55
N TYR A 358 3.71 10.91 -12.46
CA TYR A 358 3.69 10.21 -11.18
C TYR A 358 4.96 10.45 -10.39
N ALA A 359 6.12 10.24 -11.00
CA ALA A 359 7.44 10.45 -10.40
C ALA A 359 7.63 11.92 -9.93
N SER A 360 7.17 12.88 -10.74
CA SER A 360 7.21 14.30 -10.41
C SER A 360 6.32 14.67 -9.21
N ARG A 361 5.23 13.93 -8.97
CA ARG A 361 4.43 14.07 -7.75
C ARG A 361 5.13 13.40 -6.57
N ALA A 362 5.60 12.17 -6.75
CA ALA A 362 6.25 11.39 -5.70
C ALA A 362 7.44 12.11 -5.06
N GLN A 363 8.29 12.80 -5.84
CA GLN A 363 9.45 13.54 -5.31
C GLN A 363 9.11 14.70 -4.35
N ARG A 364 7.83 15.13 -4.32
CA ARG A 364 7.35 16.19 -3.42
C ARG A 364 6.81 15.65 -2.10
N VAL A 365 6.63 14.32 -1.99
CA VAL A 365 6.21 13.67 -0.76
C VAL A 365 7.39 13.67 0.20
N THR A 366 7.15 14.07 1.45
CA THR A 366 8.16 14.05 2.52
C THR A 366 7.85 12.95 3.53
N THR A 367 8.90 12.27 3.98
CA THR A 367 8.88 11.35 5.12
C THR A 367 9.62 11.98 6.30
N ARG A 368 9.49 11.37 7.48
CA ARG A 368 10.22 11.80 8.69
C ARG A 368 11.08 10.64 9.18
N PRO A 369 12.29 10.46 8.61
CA PRO A 369 13.15 9.34 8.95
C PRO A 369 13.44 9.28 10.44
N GLN A 370 13.12 8.15 11.07
CA GLN A 370 13.49 7.89 12.46
C GLN A 370 14.66 6.93 12.47
N GLY A 371 15.77 7.36 13.08
CA GLY A 371 16.90 6.47 13.36
C GLY A 371 16.52 5.42 14.40
N PRO A 372 17.41 4.45 14.69
CA PRO A 372 17.20 3.56 15.82
C PRO A 372 16.99 4.44 17.04
N LYS A 373 15.88 4.21 17.77
CA LYS A 373 15.77 4.73 19.12
C LYS A 373 16.99 4.18 19.82
N SER A 374 17.97 5.02 20.15
CA SER A 374 18.90 4.69 21.21
C SER A 374 17.99 4.14 22.31
N PRO A 375 18.20 2.90 22.81
CA PRO A 375 17.49 2.50 24.02
C PRO A 375 17.69 3.70 24.92
N GLY A 376 16.59 4.35 25.32
CA GLY A 376 16.70 5.54 26.13
C GLY A 376 17.53 5.05 27.29
N VAL A 377 18.80 5.46 27.33
CA VAL A 377 19.56 5.41 28.56
C VAL A 377 18.83 6.49 29.33
N LYS A 378 17.70 6.10 29.94
CA LYS A 378 17.22 6.75 31.14
C LYS A 378 18.52 6.84 31.93
N PRO A 379 19.02 8.05 32.23
CA PRO A 379 20.25 8.20 33.00
C PRO A 379 20.15 7.20 34.16
N PRO A 380 21.22 6.47 34.52
CA PRO A 380 21.14 5.36 35.48
C PRO A 380 20.31 5.73 36.73
N GLN A 381 20.39 6.99 37.15
CA GLN A 381 19.57 7.62 38.18
C GLN A 381 18.04 7.57 37.96
N GLN A 382 17.52 7.80 36.74
CA GLN A 382 16.09 7.69 36.42
C GLN A 382 15.63 6.23 36.33
N ALA A 383 16.47 5.33 35.81
CA ALA A 383 16.15 3.90 35.78
C ALA A 383 16.17 3.30 37.20
N GLU A 384 17.13 3.70 38.04
CA GLU A 384 17.20 3.35 39.45
C GLU A 384 16.02 3.92 40.24
N ALA A 385 15.63 5.18 39.99
CA ALA A 385 14.46 5.78 40.62
C ALA A 385 13.15 5.05 40.26
N GLU A 386 12.97 4.68 38.99
CA GLU A 386 11.80 3.93 38.53
C GLU A 386 11.80 2.48 39.04
N LEU A 387 12.98 1.85 39.15
CA LEU A 387 13.12 0.52 39.75
C LEU A 387 12.79 0.55 41.25
N LEU A 388 13.23 1.58 41.97
CA LEU A 388 12.87 1.82 43.37
C LEU A 388 11.36 2.07 43.52
N GLN A 389 10.77 2.89 42.64
CA GLN A 389 9.34 3.17 42.65
C GLN A 389 8.51 1.91 42.39
N LEU A 390 8.88 1.09 41.39
CA LEU A 390 8.22 -0.17 41.08
C LEU A 390 8.42 -1.23 42.18
N GLN A 391 9.56 -1.21 42.87
CA GLN A 391 9.81 -2.05 44.04
C GLN A 391 8.99 -1.62 45.24
N GLU A 392 8.84 -0.32 45.49
CA GLU A 392 7.96 0.22 46.53
C GLU A 392 6.50 -0.09 46.24
N GLU A 393 6.06 0.06 45.00
CA GLU A 393 4.70 -0.29 44.58
C GLU A 393 4.45 -1.79 44.73
N ASN A 394 5.41 -2.65 44.32
CA ASN A 394 5.31 -4.10 44.57
C ASN A 394 5.28 -4.42 46.06
N ARG A 395 6.07 -3.74 46.89
CA ARG A 395 6.09 -3.94 48.33
C ARG A 395 4.77 -3.51 48.95
N HIS A 396 4.21 -2.40 48.51
CA HIS A 396 2.93 -1.90 48.95
C HIS A 396 1.79 -2.83 48.55
N LEU A 397 1.75 -3.30 47.30
CA LEU A 397 0.76 -4.27 46.82
C LEU A 397 0.87 -5.62 47.55
N ARG A 398 2.09 -6.09 47.82
CA ARG A 398 2.32 -7.29 48.64
C ARG A 398 1.86 -7.11 50.08
N PHE A 399 2.10 -5.94 50.67
CA PHE A 399 1.62 -5.60 52.00
C PHE A 399 0.10 -5.45 52.06
N GLN A 400 -0.54 -4.92 51.02
CA GLN A 400 -2.01 -4.88 50.90
C GLN A 400 -2.59 -6.29 50.80
N LEU A 401 -1.97 -7.18 50.00
CA LEU A 401 -2.34 -8.59 49.91
C LEU A 401 -2.18 -9.30 51.26
N ASP A 402 -1.09 -9.05 51.98
CA ASP A 402 -0.82 -9.64 53.29
C ASP A 402 -1.73 -9.08 54.39
N GLN A 403 -2.09 -7.80 54.35
CA GLN A 403 -3.13 -7.22 55.22
C GLN A 403 -4.52 -7.78 54.93
N MET A 404 -4.82 -8.08 53.66
CA MET A 404 -6.06 -8.76 53.28
C MET A 404 -6.08 -10.25 53.67
N GLN A 405 -4.91 -10.86 53.87
CA GLN A 405 -4.77 -12.24 54.36
C GLN A 405 -4.76 -12.30 55.90
N SER A 406 -4.14 -11.34 56.57
CA SER A 406 -4.00 -11.30 58.04
C SER A 406 -5.22 -10.74 58.78
N LYS A 407 -6.10 -9.95 58.13
CA LYS A 407 -7.40 -9.54 58.71
C LYS A 407 -8.48 -10.63 58.69
N ALA A 408 -8.16 -11.87 58.31
CA ALA A 408 -9.14 -12.95 58.28
C ALA A 408 -8.59 -14.33 58.69
N PRO A 409 -8.04 -14.52 59.90
CA PRO A 409 -7.72 -15.86 60.41
C PRO A 409 -8.99 -16.49 61.00
N GLY A 410 -10.03 -16.70 60.18
CA GLY A 410 -11.28 -17.32 60.65
C GLY A 410 -12.45 -17.47 59.68
N LEU A 411 -12.38 -17.01 58.42
CA LEU A 411 -13.54 -16.99 57.52
C LEU A 411 -13.28 -17.61 56.13
N HIS A 412 -12.48 -18.68 56.06
CA HIS A 412 -12.21 -19.34 54.77
C HIS A 412 -13.50 -19.88 54.11
N GLY A 413 -14.38 -20.52 54.89
CA GLY A 413 -15.65 -21.08 54.37
C GLY A 413 -16.71 -20.03 53.98
N ALA A 414 -16.75 -18.88 54.63
CA ALA A 414 -17.72 -17.82 54.30
C ALA A 414 -17.28 -16.98 53.10
N ARG A 415 -15.95 -16.83 52.86
CA ARG A 415 -15.41 -16.19 51.66
C ARG A 415 -15.59 -17.05 50.42
N GLU A 416 -15.40 -18.36 50.51
CA GLU A 416 -15.72 -19.28 49.40
C GLU A 416 -17.21 -19.31 49.10
N ALA A 417 -18.08 -19.32 50.11
CA ALA A 417 -19.53 -19.28 49.91
C ALA A 417 -20.02 -17.94 49.31
N TRP A 418 -19.42 -16.81 49.69
CA TRP A 418 -19.73 -15.49 49.12
C TRP A 418 -19.20 -15.35 47.68
N ALA A 419 -17.96 -15.77 47.43
CA ALA A 419 -17.36 -15.78 46.10
C ALA A 419 -18.09 -16.74 45.15
N GLN A 420 -18.47 -17.93 45.62
CA GLN A 420 -19.30 -18.87 44.83
C GLN A 420 -20.68 -18.30 44.53
N ARG A 421 -21.39 -17.69 45.50
CA ARG A 421 -22.69 -17.06 45.25
C ARG A 421 -22.61 -15.87 44.30
N SER A 422 -21.59 -15.03 44.44
CA SER A 422 -21.40 -13.86 43.58
C SER A 422 -21.00 -14.28 42.16
N LEU A 423 -20.13 -15.28 42.01
CA LEU A 423 -19.73 -15.82 40.71
C LEU A 423 -20.89 -16.59 40.03
N TYR A 424 -21.71 -17.35 40.78
CA TYR A 424 -22.91 -17.99 40.23
C TYR A 424 -23.95 -16.97 39.79
N GLY A 425 -24.16 -15.90 40.57
CA GLY A 425 -25.07 -14.81 40.19
C GLY A 425 -24.63 -14.11 38.91
N MET A 426 -23.34 -13.77 38.81
CA MET A 426 -22.76 -13.13 37.63
C MET A 426 -22.80 -14.06 36.40
N LEU A 427 -22.56 -15.37 36.60
CA LEU A 427 -22.66 -16.37 35.53
C LEU A 427 -24.11 -16.53 35.05
N GLN A 428 -25.09 -16.48 35.95
CA GLN A 428 -26.51 -16.58 35.62
C GLN A 428 -26.99 -15.35 34.85
N GLU A 429 -26.57 -14.15 35.25
CA GLU A 429 -26.82 -12.91 34.49
C GLU A 429 -26.17 -12.97 33.10
N PHE A 430 -24.92 -13.40 33.02
CA PHE A 430 -24.22 -13.55 31.74
C PHE A 430 -24.88 -14.59 30.81
N MET A 431 -25.43 -15.68 31.37
CA MET A 431 -26.18 -16.67 30.61
C MET A 431 -27.51 -16.12 30.08
N LEU A 432 -28.25 -15.38 30.90
CA LEU A 432 -29.50 -14.72 30.49
C LEU A 432 -29.26 -13.67 29.40
N GLU A 433 -28.18 -12.90 29.53
CA GLU A 433 -27.79 -11.91 28.53
C GLU A 433 -27.33 -12.57 27.22
N ASN A 434 -26.58 -13.67 27.29
CA ASN A 434 -26.24 -14.45 26.10
C ASN A 434 -27.48 -15.03 25.40
N GLU A 435 -28.47 -15.52 26.14
CA GLU A 435 -29.71 -16.00 25.54
C GLU A 435 -30.51 -14.87 24.87
N ARG A 436 -30.57 -13.70 25.51
CA ARG A 436 -31.18 -12.50 24.93
C ARG A 436 -30.49 -12.09 23.64
N LEU A 437 -29.16 -11.96 23.66
CA LEU A 437 -28.36 -11.62 22.48
C LEU A 437 -28.51 -12.66 21.36
N ARG A 438 -28.64 -13.95 21.70
CA ARG A 438 -28.94 -15.00 20.71
C ARG A 438 -30.33 -14.87 20.10
N LYS A 439 -31.35 -14.44 20.87
CA LYS A 439 -32.70 -14.15 20.33
C LYS A 439 -32.67 -12.94 19.40
N GLU A 440 -32.00 -11.86 19.81
CA GLU A 440 -31.83 -10.65 18.99
C GLU A 440 -31.05 -10.96 17.69
N MET A 441 -29.98 -11.76 17.76
CA MET A 441 -29.26 -12.23 16.57
C MET A 441 -30.13 -13.05 15.62
N ARG A 442 -31.05 -13.88 16.14
CA ARG A 442 -31.99 -14.62 15.29
C ARG A 442 -33.00 -13.69 14.62
N GLN A 443 -33.53 -12.70 15.34
CA GLN A 443 -34.44 -11.70 14.79
C GLN A 443 -33.77 -10.84 13.71
N LEU A 444 -32.55 -10.35 13.96
CA LEU A 444 -31.78 -9.59 12.99
C LEU A 444 -31.45 -10.40 11.74
N ARG A 445 -31.12 -11.69 11.89
CA ARG A 445 -30.92 -12.58 10.74
C ARG A 445 -32.19 -12.77 9.92
N SER A 446 -33.32 -13.03 10.58
CA SER A 446 -34.61 -13.16 9.89
C SER A 446 -35.03 -11.86 9.16
N SER A 447 -34.81 -10.70 9.78
CA SER A 447 -35.08 -9.40 9.17
C SER A 447 -34.19 -9.13 7.96
N ARG A 448 -32.89 -9.47 8.05
CA ARG A 448 -31.96 -9.35 6.93
C ARG A 448 -32.32 -10.28 5.78
N ASP A 449 -32.75 -11.51 6.08
CA ASP A 449 -33.11 -12.48 5.05
C ASP A 449 -34.43 -12.08 4.37
N LEU A 450 -35.39 -11.47 5.10
CA LEU A 450 -36.59 -10.86 4.52
C LEU A 450 -36.25 -9.68 3.60
N ALA A 451 -35.39 -8.76 4.06
CA ALA A 451 -34.95 -7.60 3.26
C ALA A 451 -34.23 -8.03 1.97
N ARG A 452 -33.45 -9.12 2.01
CA ARG A 452 -32.81 -9.70 0.83
C ARG A 452 -33.81 -10.35 -0.13
N ALA A 453 -34.87 -10.97 0.40
CA ALA A 453 -35.93 -11.53 -0.43
C ALA A 453 -36.73 -10.40 -1.13
N GLU A 454 -37.03 -9.33 -0.42
CA GLU A 454 -37.66 -8.13 -0.99
C GLU A 454 -36.79 -7.47 -2.05
N GLU A 455 -35.49 -7.33 -1.79
CA GLU A 455 -34.51 -6.82 -2.77
C GLU A 455 -34.48 -7.68 -4.03
N HIS A 456 -34.58 -9.00 -3.91
CA HIS A 456 -34.65 -9.92 -5.05
C HIS A 456 -35.95 -9.76 -5.87
N VAL A 457 -37.09 -9.58 -5.20
CA VAL A 457 -38.38 -9.36 -5.88
C VAL A 457 -38.39 -8.01 -6.60
N LEU A 458 -37.88 -6.95 -5.95
CA LEU A 458 -37.75 -5.63 -6.57
C LEU A 458 -36.80 -5.67 -7.77
N ALA A 459 -35.68 -6.39 -7.67
CA ALA A 459 -34.76 -6.57 -8.79
C ALA A 459 -35.42 -7.30 -9.97
N GLN A 460 -36.29 -8.28 -9.71
CA GLN A 460 -37.08 -8.95 -10.75
C GLN A 460 -38.12 -8.02 -11.38
N GLN A 461 -38.85 -7.24 -10.59
CA GLN A 461 -39.83 -6.27 -11.09
C GLN A 461 -39.17 -5.16 -11.94
N VAL A 462 -38.01 -4.66 -11.50
CA VAL A 462 -37.21 -3.70 -12.29
C VAL A 462 -36.77 -4.35 -13.61
N HIS A 463 -36.31 -5.59 -13.58
CA HIS A 463 -35.91 -6.32 -14.79
C HIS A 463 -37.08 -6.61 -15.75
N GLU A 464 -38.29 -6.84 -15.23
CA GLU A 464 -39.51 -6.98 -16.03
C GLU A 464 -39.98 -5.65 -16.63
N LEU A 465 -39.91 -4.56 -15.87
CA LEU A 465 -40.20 -3.20 -16.34
C LEU A 465 -39.21 -2.75 -17.43
N GLU A 466 -37.94 -3.11 -17.31
CA GLU A 466 -36.91 -2.86 -18.33
C GLU A 466 -37.11 -3.70 -19.61
N ARG A 467 -37.86 -4.81 -19.53
CA ARG A 467 -38.21 -5.66 -20.68
C ARG A 467 -39.54 -5.32 -21.34
N ALA A 468 -40.38 -4.49 -20.72
CA ALA A 468 -41.65 -4.08 -21.31
C ALA A 468 -41.40 -3.08 -22.46
N PRO A 469 -41.91 -3.33 -23.68
CA PRO A 469 -41.81 -2.35 -24.78
C PRO A 469 -42.67 -1.11 -24.48
N PRO A 470 -42.30 0.08 -24.97
CA PRO A 470 -43.01 1.32 -24.64
C PRO A 470 -44.45 1.26 -25.18
N ALA A 471 -45.43 1.39 -24.29
CA ALA A 471 -46.82 1.57 -24.67
C ALA A 471 -47.01 2.97 -25.28
N CYS A 472 -47.21 3.04 -26.60
CA CYS A 472 -47.72 4.24 -27.26
C CYS A 472 -49.17 4.48 -26.80
N ALA A 473 -49.38 5.53 -26.00
CA ALA A 473 -50.71 6.13 -25.83
C ALA A 473 -50.87 7.31 -26.80
N PRO A 474 -52.02 7.47 -27.49
CA PRO A 474 -52.22 8.55 -28.45
C PRO A 474 -52.51 9.88 -27.74
N ALA A 475 -52.00 10.97 -28.32
CA ALA A 475 -52.26 12.34 -27.88
C ALA A 475 -53.72 12.75 -28.14
N PRO A 476 -54.40 13.48 -27.22
CA PRO A 476 -55.70 14.04 -27.51
C PRO A 476 -55.56 15.31 -28.35
N GLN A 477 -56.42 15.41 -29.37
CA GLN A 477 -56.53 16.56 -30.26
C GLN A 477 -57.07 17.80 -29.53
N ALA A 478 -56.51 18.95 -29.88
CA ALA A 478 -56.97 20.27 -29.47
C ALA A 478 -58.36 20.60 -30.03
N GLN A 479 -59.24 21.13 -29.18
CA GLN A 479 -60.41 21.89 -29.60
C GLN A 479 -60.47 23.23 -28.86
N LEU A 480 -60.91 24.24 -29.62
CA LEU A 480 -60.91 25.66 -29.32
C LEU A 480 -61.89 26.08 -28.21
N LEU A 481 -61.46 27.10 -27.48
CA LEU A 481 -62.15 28.07 -26.59
C LEU A 481 -63.60 28.47 -27.00
N PRO A 482 -64.47 29.03 -26.10
CA PRO A 482 -64.12 30.18 -25.26
C PRO A 482 -64.72 30.36 -23.85
N ALA A 483 -63.96 31.15 -23.08
CA ALA A 483 -64.28 32.11 -22.00
C ALA A 483 -65.64 32.02 -21.27
N MET A 484 -65.60 32.11 -19.93
CA MET A 484 -66.17 33.24 -19.18
C MET A 484 -66.09 33.09 -17.65
N LEU A 485 -65.80 34.24 -17.01
CA LEU A 485 -66.22 34.72 -15.69
C LEU A 485 -65.45 34.34 -14.41
N CYS A 486 -64.86 35.40 -13.85
CA CYS A 486 -64.33 35.57 -12.51
C CYS A 486 -65.46 35.64 -11.45
N HIS A 487 -65.23 35.13 -10.22
CA HIS A 487 -65.20 35.91 -8.96
C HIS A 487 -65.12 35.00 -7.69
N PRO A 488 -64.82 35.53 -6.47
CA PRO A 488 -63.83 34.97 -5.55
C PRO A 488 -64.41 34.48 -4.20
N SER A 489 -63.50 34.08 -3.29
CA SER A 489 -63.63 33.83 -1.83
C SER A 489 -63.51 32.33 -1.46
N ALA A 490 -62.90 31.90 -0.36
CA ALA A 490 -61.96 32.46 0.62
C ALA A 490 -61.43 31.28 1.48
N HIS A 491 -60.32 31.53 2.18
CA HIS A 491 -59.79 30.85 3.38
C HIS A 491 -58.88 29.60 3.26
N ALA A 492 -57.63 29.83 3.73
CA ALA A 492 -56.82 29.04 4.67
C ALA A 492 -56.38 27.63 4.24
N SER A 493 -55.15 27.15 4.42
CA SER A 493 -53.97 27.60 5.18
C SER A 493 -52.80 26.65 4.86
N THR A 494 -51.57 27.07 5.19
CA THR A 494 -50.33 26.26 5.40
C THR A 494 -49.69 25.59 4.16
N SER A 495 -48.62 26.19 3.59
CA SER A 495 -47.18 25.92 3.86
C SER A 495 -46.72 24.56 3.28
N VAL A 496 -45.72 24.38 2.41
CA VAL A 496 -44.40 25.01 2.21
C VAL A 496 -43.98 24.71 0.76
N LEU A 497 -43.41 25.68 0.04
CA LEU A 497 -42.83 25.51 -1.30
C LEU A 497 -41.31 25.64 -1.26
N CYS A 498 -40.66 24.64 -1.86
CA CYS A 498 -39.27 24.63 -2.33
C CYS A 498 -39.06 25.62 -3.47
N VAL A 499 -37.88 26.27 -3.50
CA VAL A 499 -37.27 26.89 -4.68
C VAL A 499 -35.74 26.98 -4.37
N GLU A 500 -34.72 26.79 -5.23
CA GLU A 500 -34.51 27.06 -6.66
C GLU A 500 -33.34 26.23 -7.24
N CYS A 501 -33.44 25.87 -8.54
CA CYS A 501 -32.30 25.72 -9.47
C CYS A 501 -31.94 27.10 -10.06
N PRO A 502 -30.81 27.28 -10.77
CA PRO A 502 -30.97 27.30 -12.24
C PRO A 502 -29.77 26.83 -13.08
N TRP A 503 -30.09 26.46 -14.33
CA TRP A 503 -29.19 26.21 -15.46
C TRP A 503 -28.55 27.51 -16.02
N PRO A 504 -27.72 27.42 -17.08
CA PRO A 504 -28.17 28.00 -18.35
C PRO A 504 -27.88 27.18 -19.63
N THR A 505 -28.68 27.50 -20.64
CA THR A 505 -28.83 26.98 -22.02
C THR A 505 -27.87 27.65 -23.03
N GLY A 506 -27.42 26.93 -24.09
CA GLY A 506 -27.89 27.06 -25.49
C GLY A 506 -26.70 27.19 -26.48
N PRO A 507 -26.86 27.27 -27.84
CA PRO A 507 -28.02 26.98 -28.70
C PRO A 507 -27.70 26.01 -29.89
N ALA A 508 -28.71 25.77 -30.72
CA ALA A 508 -28.75 24.85 -31.87
C ALA A 508 -28.41 25.50 -33.23
N HIS A 509 -27.87 24.70 -34.16
CA HIS A 509 -27.98 24.76 -35.63
C HIS A 509 -27.66 23.32 -36.11
N GLY A 510 -28.40 22.61 -36.96
CA GLY A 510 -29.19 22.97 -38.12
C GLY A 510 -28.56 22.27 -39.34
N GLY A 511 -29.21 21.25 -39.93
CA GLY A 511 -28.74 20.70 -41.21
C GLY A 511 -29.08 19.24 -41.50
N ARG A 512 -30.08 19.04 -42.37
CA ARG A 512 -30.44 17.84 -43.14
C ARG A 512 -29.23 17.07 -43.69
N ALA A 513 -29.31 15.72 -43.76
CA ALA A 513 -29.61 15.00 -45.01
C ALA A 513 -29.27 13.49 -44.95
N MET A 514 -30.23 12.71 -45.45
CA MET A 514 -30.15 11.44 -46.17
C MET A 514 -29.54 10.19 -45.51
N CYS A 515 -30.46 9.26 -45.26
CA CYS A 515 -30.27 7.83 -45.44
C CYS A 515 -29.76 7.53 -46.86
N HIS A 516 -28.72 6.71 -46.99
CA HIS A 516 -28.74 5.59 -47.92
C HIS A 516 -27.84 4.45 -47.44
N SER A 517 -28.39 3.26 -47.61
CA SER A 517 -27.84 1.93 -47.46
C SER A 517 -26.56 1.68 -48.25
N ARG A 518 -25.61 0.97 -47.60
CA ARG A 518 -24.77 -0.19 -48.03
C ARG A 518 -24.59 -0.47 -49.55
N PRO A 519 -23.42 -1.03 -49.97
CA PRO A 519 -22.65 -2.08 -49.26
C PRO A 519 -21.47 -1.61 -48.43
#